data_AF-V5HDB6-F1
#
_entry.id   AF-V5HDB6-F1
#
_cell.length_a   1.000
_cell.length_b   1.000
_cell.length_c   1.000
_cell.angle_alpha   90.00
_cell.angle_beta   90.00
_cell.angle_gamma   90.00
#
_symmetry.space_group_name_H-M   'P 1'
#
loop_
_entity.id
_entity.type
_entity.pdbx_description
1 polymer ?
#
loop_
_entity_poly.entity_id
_entity_poly.type
_entity_poly.pdbx_seq_one_letter_code
_entity_poly.pdbx_strand_id
1 'polypeptide(L)'
;MLSPSVRLAICYLLLFFAVLSCLIDFVAIGDGDGAKTTKEARRLQIGVKKRPEVCDTKSRKGDVLHMHYKGTLEDGTEFDNSYMRGDPLSFTLGSGQVIRGWDQGLLAMCAGEKRKLGEFLRSWLTEQRAHHRPFQETQLLPLRSSL
;
A
#
# COMPACT_ATOMS: atom_id res chain seq x y z
N MET A 1 31.64 0.18 63.78
CA MET A 1 31.42 -1.19 63.28
C MET A 1 29.92 -1.45 63.28
N LEU A 2 29.26 -1.66 62.14
CA LEU A 2 27.81 -1.92 62.12
C LEU A 2 27.49 -3.24 62.84
N SER A 3 26.40 -3.26 63.60
CA SER A 3 25.95 -4.45 64.33
C SER A 3 25.53 -5.58 63.37
N PRO A 4 25.64 -6.86 63.79
CA PRO A 4 25.34 -8.01 62.92
C PRO A 4 23.94 -7.94 62.29
N SER A 5 22.95 -7.44 63.04
CA SER A 5 21.57 -7.28 62.58
C SER A 5 21.43 -6.25 61.45
N VAL A 6 22.19 -5.16 61.51
CA VAL A 6 22.16 -4.11 60.47
C VAL A 6 22.89 -4.59 59.22
N ARG A 7 23.96 -5.39 59.37
CA ARG A 7 24.63 -6.03 58.24
C ARG A 7 23.71 -7.02 57.52
N LEU A 8 22.95 -7.82 58.28
CA LEU A 8 21.95 -8.73 57.72
C LEU A 8 20.86 -7.97 56.97
N ALA A 9 20.34 -6.88 57.54
CA ALA A 9 19.31 -6.06 56.91
C ALA A 9 19.79 -5.41 55.61
N ILE A 10 21.03 -4.91 55.59
CA ILE A 10 21.65 -4.36 54.37
C ILE A 10 21.83 -5.46 53.32
N CYS A 11 22.27 -6.67 53.70
CA CYS A 11 22.36 -7.79 52.78
C CYS A 11 21.00 -8.15 52.16
N TYR A 12 19.93 -8.22 52.96
CA TYR A 12 18.59 -8.49 52.43
C TYR A 12 18.08 -7.37 51.51
N LEU A 13 18.33 -6.11 51.85
CA LEU A 13 17.95 -4.98 51.03
C LEU A 13 18.68 -4.99 49.67
N LEU A 14 19.99 -5.26 49.68
CA LEU A 14 20.79 -5.36 48.46
C LEU A 14 20.38 -6.56 47.60
N LEU A 15 20.08 -7.71 48.21
CA LEU A 15 19.55 -8.88 47.50
C LEU A 15 18.16 -8.60 46.90
N PHE A 16 17.29 -7.90 47.64
CA PHE A 16 15.98 -7.51 47.15
C PHE A 16 16.08 -6.56 45.95
N PHE A 17 16.94 -5.55 46.01
CA PHE A 17 17.17 -4.64 44.89
C PHE A 17 17.81 -5.34 43.68
N ALA A 18 18.74 -6.28 43.88
CA ALA A 18 19.34 -7.06 42.80
C ALA A 18 18.33 -8.01 42.12
N VAL A 19 17.42 -8.61 42.89
CA VAL A 19 16.34 -9.45 42.33
C VAL A 19 15.31 -8.57 41.63
N LEU A 20 14.96 -7.41 42.20
CA LEU A 20 14.01 -6.46 41.60
C LEU A 20 14.54 -5.87 40.29
N SER A 21 15.83 -5.53 40.20
CA SER A 21 16.44 -5.08 38.94
C SER A 21 16.42 -6.19 37.88
N CYS A 22 16.71 -7.43 38.26
CA CYS A 22 16.69 -8.58 37.36
C CYS A 22 15.28 -8.89 36.82
N LEU A 23 14.23 -8.64 37.62
CA LEU A 23 12.84 -8.80 37.21
C LEU A 23 12.37 -7.69 36.25
N ILE A 24 12.95 -6.48 36.35
CA ILE A 24 12.64 -5.37 35.44
C ILE A 24 13.24 -5.62 34.04
N ASP A 25 14.43 -6.21 33.97
CA ASP A 25 15.07 -6.57 32.69
C ASP A 25 14.29 -7.66 31.92
N PHE A 26 13.53 -8.53 32.62
CA PHE A 26 12.69 -9.55 31.99
C PHE A 26 11.40 -9.00 31.36
N VAL A 27 10.92 -7.83 31.81
CA VAL A 27 9.74 -7.14 31.26
C VAL A 27 10.10 -6.24 30.07
N ALA A 28 11.38 -5.85 29.94
CA ALA A 28 11.84 -4.86 28.96
C ALA A 28 12.60 -5.43 27.75
N ILE A 29 12.26 -6.65 27.29
CA ILE A 29 12.56 -7.08 25.92
C ILE A 29 11.25 -7.39 25.21
N GLY A 30 10.49 -6.33 25.00
CA GLY A 30 9.41 -6.25 24.04
C GLY A 30 9.73 -5.19 22.98
N ASP A 31 10.99 -5.04 22.57
CA ASP A 31 11.32 -4.15 21.44
C ASP A 31 11.10 -4.92 20.13
N GLY A 32 9.82 -5.08 19.81
CA GLY A 32 9.35 -5.47 18.50
C GLY A 32 9.62 -4.35 17.50
N ASP A 33 10.88 -4.12 17.18
CA ASP A 33 11.29 -3.22 16.09
C ASP A 33 11.13 -3.93 14.73
N GLY A 34 9.93 -4.49 14.52
CA GLY A 34 9.45 -5.15 13.30
C GLY A 34 8.56 -4.25 12.45
N ALA A 35 8.70 -2.93 12.52
CA ALA A 35 7.79 -1.99 11.87
C ALA A 35 8.46 -0.72 11.31
N LYS A 36 9.61 -0.86 10.63
CA LYS A 36 10.17 0.24 9.79
C LYS A 36 10.39 -0.14 8.32
N THR A 37 9.68 -1.13 7.80
CA THR A 37 9.77 -1.57 6.38
C THR A 37 8.43 -1.61 5.63
N THR A 38 7.41 -0.83 6.04
CA THR A 38 6.09 -0.87 5.37
C THR A 38 5.42 0.47 5.02
N LYS A 39 6.03 1.63 5.29
CA LYS A 39 5.40 2.91 4.90
C LYS A 39 5.81 3.40 3.49
N GLU A 40 7.04 3.12 3.06
CA GLU A 40 7.53 3.56 1.74
C GLU A 40 7.19 2.58 0.61
N ALA A 41 7.12 1.27 0.90
CA ALA A 41 6.78 0.25 -0.10
C ALA A 41 5.27 0.13 -0.41
N ARG A 42 4.41 0.96 0.20
CA ARG A 42 2.96 0.97 -0.05
C ARG A 42 2.50 2.15 -0.91
N ARG A 43 3.42 2.96 -1.42
CA ARG A 43 3.06 4.13 -2.22
C ARG A 43 2.77 3.72 -3.66
N LEU A 44 1.51 3.84 -4.05
CA LEU A 44 1.09 3.77 -5.44
C LEU A 44 1.83 4.84 -6.26
N GLN A 45 2.45 4.44 -7.37
CA GLN A 45 3.07 5.37 -8.29
C GLN A 45 2.08 5.73 -9.40
N ILE A 46 1.69 7.01 -9.47
CA ILE A 46 0.76 7.51 -10.48
C ILE A 46 1.53 8.49 -11.38
N GLY A 47 1.71 8.11 -12.65
CA GLY A 47 2.27 8.99 -13.68
C GLY A 47 1.18 9.43 -14.65
N VAL A 48 0.88 10.73 -14.74
CA VAL A 48 -0.03 11.26 -15.77
C VAL A 48 0.70 11.27 -17.11
N LYS A 49 0.18 10.53 -18.09
CA LYS A 49 0.75 10.42 -19.45
C LYS A 49 0.17 11.46 -20.40
N LYS A 50 -1.13 11.72 -20.29
CA LYS A 50 -1.84 12.72 -21.09
C LYS A 50 -2.97 13.28 -20.26
N ARG A 51 -3.10 14.60 -20.21
CA ARG A 51 -4.26 15.27 -19.63
C ARG A 51 -4.99 16.03 -20.76
N PRO A 52 -6.32 15.94 -20.87
CA PRO A 52 -7.07 16.77 -21.80
C PRO A 52 -6.98 18.25 -21.40
N GLU A 53 -7.10 19.16 -22.38
CA GLU A 53 -7.09 20.62 -22.13
C GLU A 53 -8.34 21.07 -21.36
N VAL A 54 -9.48 20.43 -21.64
CA VAL A 54 -10.75 20.65 -20.96
C VAL A 54 -11.01 19.51 -19.98
N CYS A 55 -11.35 19.85 -18.74
CA CYS A 55 -11.67 18.89 -17.68
C CYS A 55 -12.79 19.43 -16.78
N ASP A 56 -14.01 19.32 -17.28
CA ASP A 56 -15.19 19.81 -16.57
C ASP A 56 -15.63 18.84 -15.46
N THR A 57 -15.52 17.54 -15.73
CA THR A 57 -15.90 16.48 -14.80
C THR A 57 -14.71 15.60 -14.45
N LYS A 58 -14.50 15.41 -13.15
CA LYS A 58 -13.48 14.52 -12.59
C LYS A 58 -14.13 13.32 -11.93
N SER A 59 -13.50 12.17 -12.07
CA SER A 59 -13.92 10.94 -11.39
C SER A 59 -13.89 11.08 -9.86
N ARG A 60 -14.91 10.51 -9.22
CA ARG A 60 -15.08 10.45 -7.77
C ARG A 60 -15.46 9.05 -7.34
N LYS A 61 -15.29 8.77 -6.05
CA LYS A 61 -15.70 7.49 -5.47
C LYS A 61 -17.21 7.27 -5.72
N GLY A 62 -17.56 6.07 -6.19
CA GLY A 62 -18.92 5.69 -6.55
C GLY A 62 -19.26 5.90 -8.03
N ASP A 63 -18.43 6.61 -8.80
CA ASP A 63 -18.66 6.74 -10.25
C ASP A 63 -18.42 5.42 -10.96
N VAL A 64 -19.24 5.12 -11.96
CA VAL A 64 -19.01 3.98 -12.86
C VAL A 64 -18.07 4.43 -13.98
N LEU A 65 -16.86 3.89 -13.99
CA LEU A 65 -15.84 4.24 -14.96
C LEU A 65 -15.71 3.16 -16.02
N HIS A 66 -15.45 3.60 -17.25
CA HIS A 66 -15.13 2.73 -18.38
C HIS A 66 -13.69 3.02 -18.81
N MET A 67 -12.82 2.03 -18.73
CA MET A 67 -11.39 2.21 -18.97
C MET A 67 -10.90 1.28 -20.06
N HIS A 68 -10.17 1.85 -21.03
CA HIS A 68 -9.19 1.05 -21.74
C HIS A 68 -7.87 1.04 -20.97
N TYR A 69 -7.21 -0.11 -20.96
CA TYR A 69 -5.91 -0.31 -20.36
C TYR A 69 -5.04 -1.29 -21.14
N LYS A 70 -3.73 -1.17 -20.91
CA LYS A 70 -2.70 -2.13 -21.27
C LYS A 70 -1.84 -2.39 -20.04
N GLY A 71 -1.74 -3.66 -19.64
CA GLY A 71 -0.93 -4.15 -18.54
C GLY A 71 0.30 -4.87 -19.01
N THR A 72 1.45 -4.46 -18.50
CA THR A 72 2.76 -5.00 -18.86
C THR A 72 3.62 -5.19 -17.61
N LEU A 73 4.48 -6.19 -17.62
CA LEU A 73 5.51 -6.40 -16.63
C LEU A 73 6.71 -5.48 -16.90
N GLU A 74 7.61 -5.34 -15.92
CA GLU A 74 8.84 -4.54 -16.04
C GLU A 74 9.77 -4.96 -17.17
N ASP A 75 9.73 -6.23 -17.58
CA ASP A 75 10.46 -6.78 -18.71
C ASP A 75 9.81 -6.43 -20.07
N GLY A 76 8.63 -5.78 -20.06
CA GLY A 76 7.84 -5.43 -21.24
C GLY A 76 6.80 -6.47 -21.63
N THR A 77 6.74 -7.63 -20.95
CA THR A 77 5.78 -8.69 -21.24
C THR A 77 4.35 -8.21 -20.98
N GLU A 78 3.50 -8.25 -21.99
CA GLU A 78 2.07 -7.90 -21.86
C GLU A 78 1.32 -9.04 -21.19
N PHE A 79 0.61 -8.75 -20.08
CA PHE A 79 -0.23 -9.75 -19.41
C PHE A 79 -1.71 -9.55 -19.74
N ASP A 80 -2.12 -8.33 -20.09
CA ASP A 80 -3.52 -8.02 -20.39
C ASP A 80 -3.66 -6.72 -21.19
N ASN A 81 -4.60 -6.65 -22.13
CA ASN A 81 -4.81 -5.49 -22.99
C ASN A 81 -6.25 -5.42 -23.52
N SER A 82 -7.02 -4.47 -22.98
CA SER A 82 -8.41 -4.24 -23.38
C SER A 82 -8.56 -3.70 -24.81
N TYR A 83 -7.56 -3.01 -25.35
CA TYR A 83 -7.63 -2.48 -26.71
C TYR A 83 -7.66 -3.63 -27.74
N MET A 84 -6.91 -4.70 -27.47
CA MET A 84 -6.90 -5.89 -28.33
C MET A 84 -8.22 -6.65 -28.31
N ARG A 85 -8.95 -6.61 -27.18
CA ARG A 85 -10.28 -7.21 -27.07
C ARG A 85 -11.38 -6.34 -27.65
N GLY A 86 -11.13 -5.03 -27.80
CA GLY A 86 -12.14 -4.05 -28.22
C GLY A 86 -13.20 -3.73 -27.16
N ASP A 87 -13.07 -4.27 -25.94
CA ASP A 87 -14.05 -4.08 -24.85
C ASP A 87 -13.40 -3.39 -23.64
N PRO A 88 -13.85 -2.18 -23.25
CA PRO A 88 -13.38 -1.48 -22.06
C PRO A 88 -13.81 -2.19 -20.77
N LEU A 89 -13.00 -2.09 -19.72
CA LEU A 89 -13.39 -2.55 -18.39
C LEU A 89 -14.33 -1.54 -17.73
N SER A 90 -15.49 -2.00 -17.27
CA SER A 90 -16.45 -1.20 -16.50
C SER A 90 -16.45 -1.62 -15.03
N PHE A 91 -16.35 -0.65 -14.12
CA PHE A 91 -16.36 -0.89 -12.68
C PHE A 91 -16.76 0.36 -11.90
N THR A 92 -17.13 0.18 -10.63
CA THR A 92 -17.45 1.29 -9.71
C THR A 92 -16.20 1.73 -8.95
N LEU A 93 -15.82 3.01 -9.05
CA LEU A 93 -14.58 3.51 -8.45
C LEU A 93 -14.65 3.48 -6.92
N GLY A 94 -13.68 2.81 -6.29
CA GLY A 94 -13.54 2.78 -4.84
C GLY A 94 -14.48 1.79 -4.14
N SER A 95 -15.09 0.86 -4.90
CA SER A 95 -15.92 -0.22 -4.37
C SER A 95 -15.14 -1.51 -4.10
N GLY A 96 -13.83 -1.56 -4.37
CA GLY A 96 -13.02 -2.77 -4.24
C GLY A 96 -13.23 -3.81 -5.34
N GLN A 97 -13.86 -3.44 -6.46
CA GLN A 97 -14.07 -4.34 -7.61
C GLN A 97 -12.80 -4.60 -8.43
N VAL A 98 -11.80 -3.72 -8.31
CA VAL A 98 -10.53 -3.78 -9.03
C VAL A 98 -9.36 -3.74 -8.05
N ILE A 99 -8.15 -3.93 -8.55
CA ILE A 99 -6.93 -3.83 -7.75
C ILE A 99 -6.84 -2.48 -7.03
N ARG A 100 -6.27 -2.48 -5.83
CA ARG A 100 -6.28 -1.30 -4.94
C ARG A 100 -5.63 -0.08 -5.57
N GLY A 101 -4.62 -0.29 -6.41
CA GLY A 101 -3.96 0.76 -7.18
C GLY A 101 -4.90 1.50 -8.12
N TRP A 102 -5.92 0.84 -8.67
CA TRP A 102 -6.93 1.49 -9.51
C TRP A 102 -7.92 2.31 -8.68
N ASP A 103 -8.43 1.72 -7.59
CA ASP A 103 -9.37 2.38 -6.69
C ASP A 103 -8.81 3.69 -6.11
N GLN A 104 -7.51 3.75 -5.89
CA GLN A 104 -6.82 4.95 -5.40
C GLN A 104 -6.29 5.82 -6.54
N GLY A 105 -5.74 5.21 -7.60
CA GLY A 105 -4.99 5.91 -8.65
C GLY A 105 -5.85 6.62 -9.69
N LEU A 106 -7.13 6.26 -9.78
CA LEU A 106 -8.06 6.79 -10.77
C LEU A 106 -9.01 7.84 -10.20
N LEU A 107 -8.83 8.24 -8.93
CA LEU A 107 -9.54 9.39 -8.36
C LEU A 107 -9.09 10.70 -9.03
N ALA A 108 -10.01 11.64 -9.15
CA ALA A 108 -9.78 12.97 -9.71
C ALA A 108 -9.14 12.93 -11.12
N MET A 109 -9.58 11.97 -11.94
CA MET A 109 -9.16 11.79 -13.32
C MET A 109 -10.18 12.38 -14.27
N CYS A 110 -9.72 13.08 -15.30
CA CYS A 110 -10.57 13.65 -16.33
C CYS A 110 -10.90 12.60 -17.40
N ALA A 111 -12.08 12.69 -18.01
CA ALA A 111 -12.39 11.90 -19.20
C ALA A 111 -11.34 12.14 -20.30
N GLY A 112 -10.82 11.08 -20.92
CA GLY A 112 -9.75 11.15 -21.91
C GLY A 112 -8.33 11.30 -21.33
N GLU A 113 -8.18 11.44 -20.01
CA GLU A 113 -6.87 11.40 -19.36
C GLU A 113 -6.24 10.01 -19.51
N LYS A 114 -4.91 9.96 -19.58
CA LYS A 114 -4.13 8.73 -19.54
C LYS A 114 -3.21 8.72 -18.33
N ARG A 115 -3.19 7.61 -17.59
CA ARG A 115 -2.30 7.42 -16.43
C ARG A 115 -1.56 6.10 -16.52
N LYS A 116 -0.28 6.12 -16.16
CA LYS A 116 0.52 4.93 -15.84
C LYS A 116 0.45 4.71 -14.34
N LEU A 117 -0.12 3.57 -13.94
CA LEU A 117 -0.19 3.11 -12.56
C LEU A 117 0.90 2.05 -12.36
N GLY A 118 1.88 2.37 -11.52
CA GLY A 118 2.83 1.42 -10.99
C GLY A 118 2.32 0.97 -9.63
N GLU A 119 1.73 -0.22 -9.58
CA GLU A 119 1.28 -0.79 -8.32
C GLU A 119 2.40 -1.65 -7.74
N PHE A 120 2.94 -1.26 -6.59
CA PHE A 120 3.80 -2.15 -5.82
C PHE A 120 2.92 -3.17 -5.10
N LEU A 121 2.32 -4.09 -5.86
CA LEU A 121 1.52 -5.21 -5.38
C LEU A 121 2.41 -6.25 -4.71
N ARG A 122 3.09 -5.90 -3.61
CA ARG A 122 3.85 -6.90 -2.85
C ARG A 122 2.93 -7.96 -2.22
N SER A 123 1.66 -7.62 -2.00
CA SER A 123 0.66 -8.49 -1.34
C SER A 123 -0.01 -9.52 -2.27
N TRP A 124 0.00 -9.33 -3.59
CA TRP A 124 -0.50 -10.31 -4.56
C TRP A 124 0.61 -11.19 -5.13
N LEU A 125 1.89 -10.81 -4.94
CA LEU A 125 3.06 -11.46 -5.54
C LEU A 125 3.81 -12.43 -4.62
N THR A 126 3.40 -12.61 -3.36
CA THR A 126 4.00 -13.66 -2.51
C THR A 126 3.56 -15.08 -2.91
N GLU A 127 2.52 -15.22 -3.73
CA GLU A 127 1.99 -16.52 -4.17
C GLU A 127 2.44 -16.93 -5.59
N GLN A 128 3.04 -16.03 -6.39
CA GLN A 128 3.56 -16.41 -7.71
C GLN A 128 4.94 -15.82 -7.98
N ARG A 129 5.84 -16.74 -8.32
CA ARG A 129 7.27 -16.65 -8.60
C ARG A 129 7.61 -15.71 -9.78
N ALA A 130 7.17 -14.45 -9.73
CA ALA A 130 7.41 -13.44 -10.75
C ALA A 130 8.35 -12.36 -10.19
N HIS A 131 9.60 -12.36 -10.65
CA HIS A 131 10.61 -11.36 -10.32
C HIS A 131 10.34 -9.97 -10.94
N HIS A 132 9.28 -9.81 -11.74
CA HIS A 132 8.98 -8.60 -12.51
C HIS A 132 7.76 -7.85 -11.96
N ARG A 133 7.89 -6.53 -11.72
CA ARG A 133 6.77 -5.73 -11.20
C ARG A 133 5.78 -5.36 -12.32
N PRO A 134 4.47 -5.55 -12.13
CA PRO A 134 3.47 -5.15 -13.12
C PRO A 134 3.22 -3.64 -13.10
N PHE A 135 2.96 -3.06 -14.28
CA PHE A 135 2.45 -1.71 -14.45
C PHE A 135 1.30 -1.69 -15.47
N GLN A 136 0.39 -0.74 -15.33
CA GLN A 136 -0.74 -0.58 -16.25
C GLN A 136 -0.85 0.85 -16.74
N GLU A 137 -0.99 1.02 -18.05
CA GLU A 137 -1.39 2.29 -18.66
C GLU A 137 -2.89 2.25 -18.91
N THR A 138 -3.61 3.25 -18.42
CA THR A 138 -5.08 3.35 -18.43
C THR A 138 -5.51 4.64 -19.11
N GLN A 139 -6.62 4.60 -19.83
CA GLN A 139 -7.29 5.75 -20.44
C GLN A 139 -8.76 5.73 -20.02
N LEU A 140 -9.21 6.80 -19.37
CA LEU A 140 -10.61 6.98 -19.00
C LEU A 140 -11.43 7.35 -20.23
N LEU A 141 -12.48 6.58 -20.50
CA LEU A 141 -13.45 6.94 -21.53
C LEU A 141 -14.40 8.04 -21.00
N PRO A 142 -15.10 8.76 -21.90
CA PRO A 142 -16.10 9.74 -21.49
C PRO A 142 -17.06 9.15 -20.45
N LEU A 143 -17.25 9.88 -19.35
CA LEU A 143 -18.25 9.52 -18.36
C LEU A 143 -19.61 9.64 -19.05
N ARG A 144 -20.36 8.54 -19.19
CA ARG A 144 -21.72 8.61 -19.73
C ARG A 144 -22.51 9.53 -18.81
N SER A 145 -22.96 10.66 -19.36
CA SER A 145 -23.94 11.50 -18.69
C SER A 145 -25.18 10.66 -18.45
N SER A 146 -25.58 10.52 -17.20
CA SER A 146 -26.92 10.07 -16.85
C SER A 146 -27.88 11.11 -17.44
N LEU A 147 -28.46 10.80 -18.60
CA LEU A 147 -29.68 11.44 -19.07
C LEU A 147 -30.86 10.80 -18.35
#